data_AF-A0A7W2KEM6-F1
#
_entry.id   AF-A0A7W2KEM6-F1
#
_cell.length_a   1.000
_cell.length_b   1.000
_cell.length_c   1.000
_cell.angle_alpha   90.00
_cell.angle_beta   90.00
_cell.angle_gamma   90.00
#
_symmetry.space_group_name_H-M   'P 1'
#
loop_
_entity.id
_entity.type
_entity.pdbx_description
1 polymer ?
#
loop_
_entity_poly.entity_id
_entity_poly.type
_entity_poly.pdbx_seq_one_letter_code
_entity_poly.pdbx_strand_id
1 'polypeptide(L)'
;MNTVSIAEHSASWKQQYAKEYSLIRSVVTATTVYVDHVGSTSVIDLSAKPIVDILISVGDWAEVDRLITQLQSIGYRLSERCDSTPRFFLTKYTYDGTGSFHAHVCEPHSRWGRDMLVFKSELMSDAQLAKDYANLKKHLAGIYHDDVQAYAAGKKDFIESRLKKVGGEFSINGLLTRQRAESNKSEKLQIAMMVVQFLIAVFAAVSVYFNNNAYLFGLAGLGFALMLIWVCLSQKQLSHRAAGDQARRAVLLMSGLKLELTAGQQLRINEGFKVPPTSGESRREEEHFATREAPGFKRLAEMIEESSYWTRDLQTVSSKVMIYVLLVLLAAVLVVSGAAVASLASDGLVSLLRAVIAIMVFVVSSDALGLVLAYRSSAATIGEIFKRVEAAAARNFEESDVLLLMTDYNAAIERAPSTFPGVYRFTQSGLNRRWQAYVEAKFRREVKPDSDSKLSTNPHEPVAVEQVTSEN
;
A
#
# COMPACT_ATOMS: atom_id res chain seq x y z
N MET A 1 30.38 -31.17 11.64
CA MET A 1 31.44 -30.19 11.29
C MET A 1 31.58 -29.25 12.48
N ASN A 2 32.77 -29.21 13.10
CA ASN A 2 33.00 -28.41 14.31
C ASN A 2 33.76 -27.10 14.02
N THR A 3 34.14 -26.87 12.76
CA THR A 3 34.89 -25.69 12.34
C THR A 3 34.04 -24.73 11.51
N VAL A 4 34.32 -23.43 11.63
CA VAL A 4 33.66 -22.34 10.90
C VAL A 4 34.56 -21.89 9.76
N SER A 5 34.19 -22.27 8.53
CA SER A 5 34.83 -21.78 7.30
C SER A 5 33.84 -20.98 6.45
N ILE A 6 34.30 -19.84 5.93
CA ILE A 6 33.54 -18.96 5.04
C ILE A 6 34.09 -19.09 3.63
N ALA A 7 33.23 -19.43 2.69
CA ALA A 7 33.53 -19.49 1.26
C ALA A 7 32.90 -18.29 0.54
N GLU A 8 33.50 -17.90 -0.58
CA GLU A 8 32.88 -16.94 -1.49
C GLU A 8 31.61 -17.53 -2.12
N HIS A 9 30.72 -16.63 -2.55
CA HIS A 9 29.44 -17.04 -3.12
C HIS A 9 29.62 -17.99 -4.31
N SER A 10 28.86 -19.09 -4.33
CA SER A 10 28.90 -20.09 -5.40
C SER A 10 27.52 -20.33 -6.00
N ALA A 11 27.41 -20.25 -7.33
CA ALA A 11 26.20 -20.59 -8.06
C ALA A 11 25.75 -22.05 -7.84
N SER A 12 26.65 -22.93 -7.39
CA SER A 12 26.35 -24.32 -7.05
C SER A 12 25.36 -24.45 -5.89
N TRP A 13 25.29 -23.48 -4.96
CA TRP A 13 24.36 -23.53 -3.83
C TRP A 13 22.90 -23.48 -4.27
N LYS A 14 22.59 -22.70 -5.31
CA LYS A 14 21.25 -22.66 -5.90
C LYS A 14 20.88 -24.02 -6.52
N GLN A 15 21.85 -24.70 -7.14
CA GLN A 15 21.64 -26.03 -7.73
C GLN A 15 21.48 -27.11 -6.64
N GLN A 16 22.28 -27.04 -5.58
CA GLN A 16 22.17 -27.92 -4.40
C GLN A 16 20.80 -27.77 -3.74
N TYR A 17 20.36 -26.53 -3.50
CA TYR A 17 19.02 -26.25 -3.01
C TYR A 17 17.93 -26.84 -3.91
N ALA A 18 18.00 -26.63 -5.24
CA ALA A 18 16.96 -27.11 -6.15
C ALA A 18 16.85 -28.65 -6.17
N LYS A 19 17.98 -29.35 -6.08
CA LYS A 19 18.01 -30.82 -5.96
C LYS A 19 17.41 -31.28 -4.63
N GLU A 20 17.82 -30.66 -3.53
CA GLU A 20 17.33 -31.01 -2.19
C GLU A 20 15.85 -30.67 -2.01
N TYR A 21 15.39 -29.53 -2.54
CA TYR A 21 13.97 -29.17 -2.62
C TYR A 21 13.16 -30.27 -3.31
N SER A 22 13.65 -30.78 -4.44
CA SER A 22 12.95 -31.85 -5.18
C SER A 22 12.88 -33.14 -4.37
N LEU A 23 13.96 -33.48 -3.65
CA LEU A 23 14.00 -34.64 -2.77
C LEU A 23 13.04 -34.51 -1.58
N ILE A 24 13.03 -33.34 -0.91
CA ILE A 24 12.07 -33.04 0.17
C ILE A 24 10.64 -33.18 -0.38
N ARG A 25 10.34 -32.56 -1.53
CA ARG A 25 9.01 -32.64 -2.16
C ARG A 25 8.60 -34.06 -2.56
N SER A 26 9.54 -34.97 -2.82
CA SER A 26 9.20 -36.36 -3.14
C SER A 26 8.79 -37.22 -1.94
N VAL A 27 9.15 -36.81 -0.72
CA VAL A 27 8.84 -37.58 0.51
C VAL A 27 7.80 -36.93 1.41
N VAL A 28 7.60 -35.62 1.27
CA VAL A 28 6.60 -34.88 2.05
C VAL A 28 5.20 -35.16 1.50
N THR A 29 4.34 -35.72 2.34
CA THR A 29 2.93 -36.00 2.01
C THR A 29 1.95 -35.02 2.65
N ALA A 30 2.44 -34.10 3.49
CA ALA A 30 1.62 -33.09 4.16
C ALA A 30 0.95 -32.17 3.12
N THR A 31 -0.31 -31.82 3.38
CA THR A 31 -1.19 -31.23 2.36
C THR A 31 -0.76 -29.80 1.99
N THR A 32 -0.21 -29.06 2.96
CA THR A 32 0.25 -27.67 2.78
C THR A 32 1.64 -27.50 3.39
N VAL A 33 2.68 -27.58 2.55
CA VAL A 33 4.07 -27.31 2.96
C VAL A 33 4.74 -26.36 1.98
N TYR A 34 5.31 -25.29 2.52
CA TYR A 34 6.14 -24.33 1.79
C TYR A 34 7.62 -24.61 2.08
N VAL A 35 8.47 -24.57 1.06
CA VAL A 35 9.90 -24.83 1.18
C VAL A 35 10.65 -23.70 0.49
N ASP A 36 11.41 -22.93 1.27
CA ASP A 36 12.11 -21.73 0.82
C ASP A 36 13.62 -21.84 1.04
N HIS A 37 14.41 -21.38 0.05
CA HIS A 37 15.86 -21.20 0.22
C HIS A 37 16.10 -19.95 1.04
N VAL A 38 16.66 -20.09 2.23
CA VAL A 38 16.92 -18.97 3.16
C VAL A 38 18.41 -18.93 3.53
N GLY A 39 18.77 -18.04 4.47
CA GLY A 39 20.15 -17.89 4.91
C GLY A 39 21.06 -17.27 3.86
N SER A 40 22.36 -17.19 4.16
CA SER A 40 23.31 -16.45 3.32
C SER A 40 23.58 -17.09 1.96
N THR A 41 23.45 -18.41 1.83
CA THR A 41 23.68 -19.10 0.55
C THR A 41 22.57 -18.86 -0.47
N SER A 42 21.46 -18.24 -0.04
CA SER A 42 20.35 -17.82 -0.91
C SER A 42 20.50 -16.41 -1.48
N VAL A 43 21.55 -15.68 -1.07
CA VAL A 43 21.83 -14.30 -1.48
C VAL A 43 23.03 -14.28 -2.42
N ILE A 44 22.84 -13.72 -3.61
CA ILE A 44 23.88 -13.60 -4.63
C ILE A 44 25.01 -12.71 -4.11
N ASP A 45 26.26 -13.09 -4.41
CA ASP A 45 27.49 -12.36 -4.04
C ASP A 45 27.77 -12.22 -2.54
N LEU A 46 27.07 -12.99 -1.69
CA LEU A 46 27.29 -13.00 -0.25
C LEU A 46 28.14 -14.21 0.20
N SER A 47 29.36 -13.96 0.70
CA SER A 47 30.21 -15.02 1.27
C SER A 47 29.52 -15.70 2.47
N ALA A 48 29.58 -17.02 2.58
CA ALA A 48 28.80 -17.78 3.57
C ALA A 48 29.51 -19.07 4.01
N LYS A 49 29.03 -19.68 5.10
CA LYS A 49 29.33 -21.10 5.35
C LYS A 49 28.71 -21.90 4.20
N PRO A 50 29.41 -22.89 3.61
CA PRO A 50 28.90 -23.68 2.48
C PRO A 50 27.86 -24.71 2.94
N ILE A 51 26.79 -24.23 3.58
CA ILE A 51 25.65 -24.99 4.09
C ILE A 51 24.39 -24.28 3.60
N VAL A 52 23.52 -25.02 2.92
CA VAL A 52 22.24 -24.50 2.42
C VAL A 52 21.21 -24.49 3.54
N ASP A 53 20.69 -23.31 3.89
CA ASP A 53 19.59 -23.19 4.84
C ASP A 53 18.24 -23.28 4.10
N ILE A 54 17.34 -24.12 4.60
CA ILE A 54 16.02 -24.40 4.04
C ILE A 54 14.99 -24.09 5.13
N LEU A 55 14.02 -23.23 4.82
CA LEU A 55 12.86 -23.00 5.67
C LEU A 55 11.71 -23.88 5.17
N ILE A 56 11.11 -24.66 6.05
CA ILE A 56 9.96 -25.53 5.76
C ILE A 56 8.79 -25.08 6.64
N SER A 57 7.78 -24.48 6.02
CA SER A 57 6.59 -24.01 6.74
C SER A 57 5.43 -25.00 6.57
N VAL A 58 4.84 -25.45 7.68
CA VAL A 58 3.77 -26.48 7.69
C VAL A 58 2.42 -25.86 8.00
N GLY A 59 1.47 -25.97 7.07
CA GLY A 59 0.15 -25.35 7.22
C GLY A 59 -0.69 -25.93 8.37
N ASP A 60 -0.56 -27.23 8.64
CA ASP A 60 -1.17 -27.88 9.80
C ASP A 60 -0.06 -28.41 10.72
N TRP A 61 0.11 -27.75 11.87
CA TRP A 61 1.15 -28.11 12.83
C TRP A 61 0.94 -29.50 13.44
N ALA A 62 -0.28 -30.06 13.40
CA ALA A 62 -0.53 -31.44 13.85
C ALA A 62 0.20 -32.48 12.99
N GLU A 63 0.56 -32.16 11.74
CA GLU A 63 1.31 -33.06 10.85
C GLU A 63 2.83 -32.98 11.04
N VAL A 64 3.33 -32.13 11.95
CA VAL A 64 4.78 -31.84 12.04
C VAL A 64 5.62 -33.08 12.36
N ASP A 65 5.19 -33.94 13.28
CA ASP A 65 5.96 -35.14 13.65
C ASP A 65 6.08 -36.12 12.47
N ARG A 66 5.04 -36.21 11.64
CA ARG A 66 5.06 -36.98 10.39
C ARG A 66 6.05 -36.40 9.40
N LEU A 67 6.04 -35.07 9.23
CA LEU A 67 7.01 -34.37 8.38
C LEU A 67 8.45 -34.60 8.85
N ILE A 68 8.70 -34.50 10.16
CA ILE A 68 10.04 -34.76 10.73
C ILE A 68 10.50 -36.18 10.40
N THR A 69 9.61 -37.18 10.53
CA THR A 69 9.89 -38.57 10.18
C THR A 69 10.23 -38.73 8.69
N GLN A 70 9.52 -38.03 7.81
CA GLN A 70 9.79 -38.03 6.36
C GLN A 70 11.12 -37.37 6.00
N LEU A 71 11.49 -36.29 6.69
CA LEU A 71 12.80 -35.66 6.52
C LEU A 71 13.92 -36.59 7.01
N GLN A 72 13.69 -37.31 8.12
CA GLN A 72 14.65 -38.30 8.61
C GLN A 72 14.88 -39.44 7.62
N SER A 73 13.86 -39.89 6.88
CA SER A 73 14.03 -40.96 5.88
C SER A 73 14.92 -40.57 4.70
N ILE A 74 15.14 -39.28 4.46
CA ILE A 74 16.07 -38.77 3.43
C ILE A 74 17.39 -38.25 4.01
N GLY A 75 17.69 -38.61 5.27
CA GLY A 75 18.99 -38.40 5.90
C GLY A 75 19.12 -37.17 6.79
N TYR A 76 18.04 -36.43 7.07
CA TYR A 76 18.07 -35.38 8.08
C TYR A 76 18.14 -35.97 9.50
N ARG A 77 18.87 -35.30 10.38
CA ARG A 77 18.93 -35.62 11.81
C ARG A 77 18.37 -34.44 12.59
N LEU A 78 17.45 -34.72 13.51
CA LEU A 78 16.93 -33.72 14.42
C LEU A 78 18.06 -33.25 15.34
N SER A 79 18.36 -31.96 15.33
CA SER A 79 19.42 -31.34 16.11
C SER A 79 18.90 -30.52 17.28
N GLU A 80 17.75 -29.86 17.11
CA GLU A 80 17.13 -29.05 18.16
C GLU A 80 15.61 -29.05 18.01
N ARG A 81 14.89 -29.05 19.13
CA ARG A 81 13.46 -28.80 19.22
C ARG A 81 13.24 -27.68 20.23
N CYS A 82 12.47 -26.67 19.86
CA CYS A 82 12.14 -25.55 20.72
C CYS A 82 10.62 -25.45 20.88
N ASP A 83 10.12 -25.72 22.09
CA ASP A 83 8.68 -25.71 22.37
C ASP A 83 8.15 -24.29 22.67
N SER A 84 8.98 -23.39 23.21
CA SER A 84 8.58 -22.00 23.51
C SER A 84 8.35 -21.13 22.27
N THR A 85 8.94 -21.53 21.15
CA THR A 85 8.67 -20.95 19.83
C THR A 85 8.65 -22.13 18.87
N PRO A 86 7.48 -22.78 18.67
CA PRO A 86 7.37 -24.07 18.01
C PRO A 86 8.19 -24.14 16.72
N ARG A 87 9.34 -24.82 16.81
CA ARG A 87 10.24 -25.07 15.68
C ARG A 87 11.08 -26.33 15.89
N PHE A 88 11.44 -26.95 14.77
CA PHE A 88 12.45 -27.99 14.72
C PHE A 88 13.61 -27.53 13.85
N PHE A 89 14.83 -27.88 14.26
CA PHE A 89 16.03 -27.66 13.47
C PHE A 89 16.68 -29.00 13.17
N LEU A 90 16.83 -29.31 11.89
CA LEU A 90 17.40 -30.56 11.40
C LEU A 90 18.64 -30.28 10.57
N THR A 91 19.58 -31.23 10.58
CA THR A 91 20.83 -31.12 9.84
C THR A 91 21.05 -32.35 8.98
N LYS A 92 21.58 -32.15 7.78
CA LYS A 92 22.01 -33.21 6.85
C LYS A 92 23.39 -32.84 6.32
N TYR A 93 24.41 -33.61 6.67
CA TYR A 93 25.79 -33.37 6.24
C TYR A 93 26.24 -34.51 5.34
N THR A 94 26.73 -34.19 4.15
CA THR A 94 27.22 -35.16 3.16
C THR A 94 28.72 -34.97 2.92
N TYR A 95 29.46 -36.06 2.81
CA TYR A 95 30.93 -36.02 2.57
C TYR A 95 31.31 -36.19 1.10
N ASP A 96 30.35 -36.51 0.22
CA ASP A 96 30.52 -36.76 -1.21
C ASP A 96 30.35 -35.50 -2.09
N GLY A 97 30.25 -34.32 -1.47
CA GLY A 97 30.06 -33.05 -2.17
C GLY A 97 28.63 -32.79 -2.67
N THR A 98 27.65 -33.63 -2.31
CA THR A 98 26.25 -33.43 -2.70
C THR A 98 25.56 -32.24 -1.98
N GLY A 99 26.15 -31.77 -0.87
CA GLY A 99 25.79 -30.53 -0.20
C GLY A 99 25.44 -30.74 1.27
N SER A 100 25.73 -29.76 2.12
CA SER A 100 25.29 -29.77 3.53
C SER A 100 24.06 -28.88 3.69
N PHE A 101 23.09 -29.33 4.48
CA PHE A 101 21.78 -28.69 4.61
C PHE A 101 21.37 -28.50 6.07
N HIS A 102 20.78 -27.34 6.34
CA HIS A 102 20.13 -26.97 7.59
C HIS A 102 18.65 -26.74 7.30
N ALA A 103 17.76 -27.54 7.87
CA ALA A 103 16.32 -27.40 7.70
C ALA A 103 15.68 -26.83 8.97
N HIS A 104 14.96 -25.73 8.81
CA HIS A 104 14.21 -25.04 9.85
C HIS A 104 12.72 -25.31 9.60
N VAL A 105 12.05 -26.04 10.49
CA VAL A 105 10.63 -26.39 10.36
C VAL A 105 9.82 -25.57 11.36
N CYS A 106 8.82 -24.83 10.90
CA CYS A 106 7.93 -24.04 11.75
C CYS A 106 6.54 -23.85 11.11
N GLU A 107 5.61 -23.21 11.82
CA GLU A 107 4.35 -22.76 11.22
C GLU A 107 4.59 -21.57 10.26
N PRO A 108 3.75 -21.36 9.22
CA PRO A 108 3.84 -20.23 8.28
C PRO A 108 3.84 -18.86 8.97
N HIS A 109 3.15 -18.75 10.11
CA HIS A 109 3.04 -17.54 10.91
C HIS A 109 4.02 -17.51 12.08
N SER A 110 5.04 -18.38 12.09
CA SER A 110 6.11 -18.30 13.09
C SER A 110 6.98 -17.08 12.84
N ARG A 111 7.26 -16.32 13.91
CA ARG A 111 8.24 -15.23 13.86
C ARG A 111 9.61 -15.70 13.34
N TRP A 112 10.00 -16.93 13.67
CA TRP A 112 11.28 -17.50 13.22
C TRP A 112 11.38 -17.55 11.69
N GLY A 113 10.39 -18.17 11.03
CA GLY A 113 10.36 -18.26 9.57
C GLY A 113 10.27 -16.89 8.90
N ARG A 114 9.45 -15.99 9.45
CA ARG A 114 9.36 -14.61 8.94
C ARG A 114 10.68 -13.88 9.02
N ASP A 115 11.36 -13.91 10.16
CA ASP A 115 12.62 -13.20 10.39
C ASP A 115 13.70 -13.71 9.42
N MET A 116 13.75 -15.01 9.13
CA MET A 116 14.66 -15.57 8.13
C MET A 116 14.39 -15.06 6.70
N LEU A 117 13.13 -15.01 6.30
CA LEU A 117 12.72 -14.51 4.98
C LEU A 117 13.00 -13.01 4.84
N VAL A 118 12.60 -12.21 5.84
CA VAL A 118 12.84 -10.76 5.87
C VAL A 118 14.33 -10.47 5.81
N PHE A 119 15.14 -11.13 6.64
CA PHE A 119 16.57 -10.87 6.66
C PHE A 119 17.27 -11.24 5.35
N LYS A 120 16.87 -12.35 4.71
CA LYS A 120 17.32 -12.69 3.35
C LYS A 120 17.02 -11.54 2.39
N SER A 121 15.78 -11.07 2.37
CA SER A 121 15.34 -10.02 1.45
C SER A 121 16.07 -8.70 1.68
N GLU A 122 16.29 -8.33 2.95
CA GLU A 122 17.09 -7.15 3.31
C GLU A 122 18.50 -7.23 2.73
N LEU A 123 19.17 -8.38 2.85
CA LEU A 123 20.50 -8.59 2.27
C LEU A 123 20.49 -8.55 0.74
N MET A 124 19.41 -8.98 0.07
CA MET A 124 19.30 -8.91 -1.39
C MET A 124 19.08 -7.48 -1.90
N SER A 125 18.38 -6.66 -1.11
CA SER A 125 18.00 -5.29 -1.50
C SER A 125 19.02 -4.22 -1.13
N ASP A 126 19.84 -4.45 -0.11
CA ASP A 126 20.81 -3.49 0.43
C ASP A 126 22.24 -4.05 0.32
N ALA A 127 22.95 -3.67 -0.75
CA ALA A 127 24.30 -4.12 -1.03
C ALA A 127 25.31 -3.73 0.07
N GLN A 128 25.09 -2.60 0.75
CA GLN A 128 25.94 -2.16 1.84
C GLN A 128 25.71 -3.03 3.08
N LEU A 129 24.46 -3.30 3.43
CA LEU A 129 24.11 -4.24 4.50
C LEU A 129 24.69 -5.64 4.25
N ALA A 130 24.60 -6.13 3.02
CA ALA A 130 25.17 -7.42 2.62
C ALA A 130 26.69 -7.47 2.84
N LYS A 131 27.39 -6.41 2.42
CA LYS A 131 28.83 -6.25 2.64
C LYS A 131 29.20 -6.20 4.12
N ASP A 132 28.47 -5.43 4.92
CA ASP A 132 28.70 -5.31 6.36
C ASP A 132 28.49 -6.65 7.06
N TYR A 133 27.43 -7.38 6.67
CA TYR A 133 27.16 -8.72 7.20
C TYR A 133 28.22 -9.75 6.76
N ALA A 134 28.73 -9.66 5.53
CA ALA A 134 29.84 -10.49 5.06
C ALA A 134 31.12 -10.27 5.89
N ASN A 135 31.47 -8.99 6.13
CA ASN A 135 32.63 -8.61 6.93
C ASN A 135 32.52 -9.10 8.37
N LEU A 136 31.34 -8.93 9.00
CA LEU A 136 31.06 -9.46 10.33
C LEU A 136 31.27 -10.98 10.38
N LYS A 137 30.75 -11.72 9.41
CA LYS A 137 30.93 -13.18 9.35
C LYS A 137 32.39 -13.58 9.20
N LYS A 138 33.16 -12.90 8.34
CA LYS A 138 34.60 -13.16 8.16
C LYS A 138 35.38 -12.89 9.44
N HIS A 139 35.08 -11.79 10.13
CA HIS A 139 35.68 -11.44 11.41
C HIS A 139 35.36 -12.47 12.50
N LEU A 140 34.09 -12.82 12.68
CA LEU A 140 33.67 -13.82 13.68
C LEU A 140 34.24 -15.21 13.40
N ALA A 141 34.37 -15.61 12.14
CA ALA A 141 34.99 -16.88 11.77
C ALA A 141 36.49 -16.92 12.11
N GLY A 142 37.18 -15.78 12.06
CA GLY A 142 38.58 -15.67 12.50
C GLY A 142 38.76 -15.78 14.01
N ILE A 143 37.77 -15.33 14.80
CA ILE A 143 37.82 -15.40 16.28
C ILE A 143 37.32 -16.75 16.80
N TYR A 144 36.20 -17.23 16.27
CA TYR A 144 35.47 -18.40 16.76
C TYR A 144 35.55 -19.58 15.78
N HIS A 145 36.76 -19.88 15.27
CA HIS A 145 36.96 -20.91 14.26
C HIS A 145 36.46 -22.29 14.72
N ASP A 146 36.70 -22.66 15.98
CA ASP A 146 36.32 -23.97 16.54
C ASP A 146 35.06 -23.93 17.42
N ASP A 147 34.39 -22.77 17.49
CA ASP A 147 33.20 -22.56 18.31
C ASP A 147 32.02 -22.05 17.46
N VAL A 148 31.28 -23.01 16.91
CA VAL A 148 30.10 -22.75 16.08
C VAL A 148 29.01 -22.00 16.86
N GLN A 149 28.90 -22.22 18.18
CA GLN A 149 27.87 -21.59 19.02
C GLN A 149 28.22 -20.13 19.27
N ALA A 150 29.46 -19.81 19.64
CA ALA A 150 29.92 -18.43 19.79
C ALA A 150 29.85 -17.67 18.47
N TYR A 151 30.21 -18.31 17.34
CA TYR A 151 30.01 -17.75 16.01
C TYR A 151 28.53 -17.42 15.71
N ALA A 152 27.61 -18.32 16.06
CA ALA A 152 26.18 -18.10 15.87
C ALA A 152 25.68 -16.95 16.74
N ALA A 153 26.08 -16.91 18.01
CA ALA A 153 25.73 -15.85 18.95
C ALA A 153 26.25 -14.47 18.52
N GLY A 154 27.49 -14.38 18.02
CA GLY A 154 28.08 -13.11 17.61
C GLY A 154 27.38 -12.42 16.43
N LYS A 155 26.56 -13.14 15.66
CA LYS A 155 25.74 -12.55 14.57
C LYS A 155 24.40 -12.02 15.05
N LYS A 156 23.95 -12.45 16.24
CA LYS A 156 22.58 -12.26 16.71
C LYS A 156 22.20 -10.79 16.77
N ASP A 157 23.02 -9.95 17.39
CA ASP A 157 22.72 -8.53 17.59
C ASP A 157 22.61 -7.78 16.25
N PHE A 158 23.44 -8.12 15.26
CA PHE A 158 23.36 -7.54 13.92
C PHE A 158 22.04 -7.88 13.23
N ILE A 159 21.65 -9.16 13.29
CA ILE A 159 20.41 -9.65 12.68
C ILE A 159 19.20 -9.03 13.40
N GLU A 160 19.15 -9.10 14.73
CA GLU A 160 18.04 -8.60 15.54
C GLU A 160 17.89 -7.08 15.44
N SER A 161 18.98 -6.32 15.44
CA SER A 161 18.92 -4.86 15.26
C SER A 161 18.37 -4.47 13.90
N ARG A 162 18.77 -5.17 12.82
CA ARG A 162 18.21 -4.92 11.49
C ARG A 162 16.74 -5.32 11.42
N LEU A 163 16.37 -6.50 11.91
CA LEU A 163 14.98 -6.96 11.94
C LEU A 163 14.08 -6.02 12.75
N LYS A 164 14.56 -5.51 13.90
CA LYS A 164 13.85 -4.52 14.70
C LYS A 164 13.65 -3.21 13.94
N LYS A 165 14.69 -2.75 13.23
CA LYS A 165 14.59 -1.55 12.38
C LYS A 165 13.56 -1.75 11.28
N VAL A 166 13.61 -2.88 10.57
CA VAL A 166 12.67 -3.21 9.48
C VAL A 166 11.25 -3.38 10.00
N GLY A 167 11.04 -4.08 11.12
CA GLY A 167 9.72 -4.19 11.75
C GLY A 167 9.18 -2.83 12.21
N GLY A 168 10.06 -1.91 12.63
CA GLY A 168 9.69 -0.52 12.90
C GLY A 168 9.31 0.25 11.64
N GLU A 169 10.04 0.07 10.54
CA GLU A 169 9.77 0.70 9.24
C GLU A 169 8.52 0.14 8.54
N PHE A 170 8.24 -1.15 8.69
CA PHE A 170 7.04 -1.85 8.21
C PHE A 170 5.98 -1.98 9.32
N SER A 171 5.93 -0.99 10.21
CA SER A 171 4.83 -0.83 11.16
C SER A 171 3.66 -0.09 10.51
N ILE A 172 2.48 -0.09 11.14
CA ILE A 172 1.34 0.72 10.69
C ILE A 172 1.76 2.20 10.53
N ASN A 173 2.48 2.76 11.50
CA ASN A 173 3.00 4.13 11.46
C ASN A 173 4.00 4.34 10.30
N GLY A 174 4.89 3.37 10.09
CA GLY A 174 5.86 3.40 8.99
C GLY A 174 5.18 3.38 7.62
N LEU A 175 4.17 2.53 7.44
CA LEU A 175 3.37 2.46 6.23
C LEU A 175 2.57 3.75 5.99
N LEU A 176 1.95 4.33 7.02
CA LEU A 176 1.24 5.61 6.92
C LEU A 176 2.16 6.77 6.54
N THR A 177 3.38 6.76 7.06
CA THR A 177 4.42 7.74 6.73
C THR A 177 4.84 7.61 5.27
N ARG A 178 5.15 6.40 4.82
CA ARG A 178 5.53 6.13 3.43
C ARG A 178 4.39 6.42 2.46
N GLN A 179 3.16 6.02 2.80
CA GLN A 179 1.95 6.35 2.04
C GLN A 179 1.85 7.87 1.79
N ARG A 180 2.06 8.69 2.83
CA ARG A 180 2.00 10.15 2.71
C ARG A 180 3.12 10.68 1.84
N ALA A 181 4.35 10.19 2.00
CA ALA A 181 5.50 10.60 1.21
C ALA A 181 5.29 10.31 -0.29
N GLU A 182 4.81 9.11 -0.62
CA GLU A 182 4.45 8.72 -1.99
C GLU A 182 3.32 9.58 -2.57
N SER A 183 2.27 9.83 -1.78
CA SER A 183 1.14 10.66 -2.20
C SER A 183 1.57 12.10 -2.49
N ASN A 184 2.40 12.69 -1.63
CA ASN A 184 2.96 14.03 -1.82
C ASN A 184 3.83 14.10 -3.08
N LYS A 185 4.62 13.06 -3.36
CA LYS A 185 5.43 12.99 -4.58
C LYS A 185 4.56 12.86 -5.83
N SER A 186 3.50 12.06 -5.77
CA SER A 186 2.50 11.93 -6.84
C SER A 186 1.81 13.27 -7.13
N GLU A 187 1.41 14.03 -6.10
CA GLU A 187 0.82 15.38 -6.27
C GLU A 187 1.80 16.34 -6.96
N LYS A 188 3.07 16.36 -6.54
CA LYS A 188 4.11 17.21 -7.18
C LYS A 188 4.31 16.87 -8.65
N LEU A 189 4.31 15.57 -8.99
CA LEU A 189 4.44 15.12 -10.38
C LEU A 189 3.19 15.47 -11.19
N GLN A 190 2.00 15.36 -10.61
CA GLN A 190 0.75 15.79 -11.25
C GLN A 190 0.77 17.29 -11.59
N ILE A 191 1.24 18.15 -10.68
CA ILE A 191 1.42 19.59 -10.96
C ILE A 191 2.41 19.78 -12.11
N ALA A 192 3.55 19.09 -12.10
CA ALA A 192 4.53 19.19 -13.18
C ALA A 192 3.95 18.75 -14.54
N MET A 193 3.17 17.68 -14.57
CA MET A 193 2.46 17.23 -15.78
C MET A 193 1.51 18.31 -16.30
N MET A 194 0.71 18.91 -15.42
CA MET A 194 -0.21 19.98 -15.81
C MET A 194 0.52 21.19 -16.39
N VAL A 195 1.67 21.57 -15.82
CA VAL A 195 2.51 22.66 -16.34
C VAL A 195 3.08 22.30 -17.71
N VAL A 196 3.63 21.10 -17.90
CA VAL A 196 4.16 20.66 -19.19
C VAL A 196 3.06 20.63 -20.25
N GLN A 197 1.87 20.14 -19.89
CA GLN A 197 0.73 20.10 -20.79
C GLN A 197 0.27 21.51 -21.20
N PHE A 198 0.25 22.46 -20.27
CA PHE A 198 -0.02 23.85 -20.57
C PHE A 198 1.03 24.46 -21.51
N LEU A 199 2.32 24.19 -21.28
CA LEU A 199 3.40 24.67 -22.16
C LEU A 199 3.28 24.13 -23.59
N ILE A 200 2.90 22.86 -23.77
CA ILE A 200 2.62 22.28 -25.09
C ILE A 200 1.51 23.08 -25.80
N ALA A 201 0.43 23.39 -25.08
CA ALA A 201 -0.68 24.17 -25.62
C ALA A 201 -0.29 25.59 -26.00
N VAL A 202 0.52 26.25 -25.16
CA VAL A 202 1.05 27.59 -25.43
C VAL A 202 1.92 27.58 -26.70
N PHE A 203 2.84 26.62 -26.84
CA PHE A 203 3.66 26.53 -28.05
C PHE A 203 2.84 26.21 -29.30
N ALA A 204 1.83 25.36 -29.19
CA ALA A 204 0.90 25.11 -30.29
C ALA A 204 0.19 26.40 -30.72
N ALA A 205 -0.35 27.18 -29.77
CA ALA A 205 -1.05 28.43 -30.06
C ALA A 205 -0.12 29.52 -30.62
N VAL A 206 1.10 29.63 -30.09
CA VAL A 206 2.10 30.61 -30.53
C VAL A 206 2.65 30.28 -31.91
N SER A 207 2.80 28.99 -32.26
CA SER A 207 3.32 28.56 -33.57
C SER A 207 2.56 29.14 -34.75
N VAL A 208 1.29 29.45 -34.54
CA VAL A 208 0.38 29.95 -35.56
C VAL A 208 0.76 31.34 -36.10
N TYR A 209 1.48 32.15 -35.34
CA TYR A 209 1.90 33.49 -35.73
C TYR A 209 3.25 33.53 -36.45
N PHE A 210 3.95 32.39 -36.56
CA PHE A 210 5.24 32.31 -37.24
C PHE A 210 5.08 31.73 -38.65
N ASN A 211 5.54 32.48 -39.66
CA ASN A 211 5.52 32.05 -41.06
C ASN A 211 6.86 31.47 -41.54
N ASN A 212 7.90 31.48 -40.71
CA ASN A 212 9.22 30.98 -41.08
C ASN A 212 9.37 29.50 -40.69
N ASN A 213 9.62 28.67 -41.71
CA ASN A 213 9.73 27.22 -41.60
C ASN A 213 10.74 26.76 -40.52
N ALA A 214 11.88 27.45 -40.37
CA ALA A 214 12.89 27.07 -39.39
C ALA A 214 12.37 27.19 -37.95
N TYR A 215 11.63 28.27 -37.64
CA TYR A 215 11.01 28.46 -36.33
C TYR A 215 9.87 27.47 -36.08
N LEU A 216 9.07 27.15 -37.10
CA LEU A 216 8.02 26.15 -37.00
C LEU A 216 8.57 24.75 -36.70
N PHE A 217 9.65 24.33 -37.39
CA PHE A 217 10.32 23.07 -37.08
C PHE A 217 10.90 23.05 -35.67
N GLY A 218 11.51 24.16 -35.21
CA GLY A 218 12.02 24.29 -33.84
C GLY A 218 10.92 24.14 -32.78
N LEU A 219 9.78 24.83 -32.97
CA LEU A 219 8.62 24.73 -32.06
C LEU A 219 8.00 23.33 -32.06
N ALA A 220 7.90 22.68 -33.22
CA ALA A 220 7.42 21.30 -33.32
C ALA A 220 8.34 20.32 -32.58
N GLY A 221 9.66 20.45 -32.74
CA GLY A 221 10.65 19.66 -32.01
C GLY A 221 10.56 19.85 -30.50
N LEU A 222 10.37 21.09 -30.04
CA LEU A 222 10.20 21.41 -28.62
C LEU A 222 8.88 20.83 -28.06
N GLY A 223 7.78 20.94 -28.80
CA GLY A 223 6.50 20.35 -28.44
C GLY A 223 6.59 18.82 -28.31
N PHE A 224 7.28 18.16 -29.24
CA PHE A 224 7.54 16.72 -29.17
C PHE A 224 8.39 16.33 -27.96
N ALA A 225 9.45 17.08 -27.66
CA ALA A 225 10.26 16.85 -26.46
C ALA A 225 9.44 17.01 -25.16
N LEU A 226 8.59 18.04 -25.08
CA LEU A 226 7.69 18.23 -23.94
C LEU A 226 6.67 17.09 -23.81
N MET A 227 6.15 16.56 -24.93
CA MET A 227 5.27 15.39 -24.92
C MET A 227 5.97 14.17 -24.32
N LEU A 228 7.22 13.88 -24.71
CA LEU A 228 8.00 12.78 -24.13
C LEU A 228 8.25 12.99 -22.63
N ILE A 229 8.54 14.24 -22.20
CA ILE A 229 8.67 14.58 -20.78
C ILE A 229 7.34 14.32 -20.05
N TRP A 230 6.20 14.72 -20.61
CA TRP A 230 4.89 14.48 -20.03
C TRP A 230 4.60 12.99 -19.84
N VAL A 231 4.91 12.15 -20.84
CA VAL A 231 4.74 10.68 -20.75
C VAL A 231 5.61 10.10 -19.62
N CYS A 232 6.87 10.51 -19.52
CA CYS A 232 7.77 10.09 -18.45
C CYS A 232 7.28 10.52 -17.06
N LEU A 233 6.75 11.74 -16.93
CA LEU A 233 6.16 12.23 -15.68
C LEU A 233 4.90 11.46 -15.31
N SER A 234 4.05 11.14 -16.29
CA SER A 234 2.81 10.36 -16.12
C SER A 234 3.09 8.97 -15.56
N GLN A 235 4.05 8.23 -16.15
CA GLN A 235 4.44 6.91 -15.65
C GLN A 235 4.99 6.96 -14.22
N LYS A 236 5.81 7.96 -13.90
CA LYS A 236 6.33 8.15 -12.53
C LYS A 236 5.19 8.48 -11.55
N GLN A 237 4.28 9.37 -11.93
CA GLN A 237 3.14 9.78 -11.11
C GLN A 237 2.24 8.59 -10.75
N LEU A 238 1.90 7.75 -11.74
CA LEU A 238 1.11 6.53 -11.54
C LEU A 238 1.80 5.54 -10.62
N SER A 239 3.11 5.35 -10.78
CA SER A 239 3.87 4.43 -9.94
C SER A 239 3.92 4.87 -8.47
N HIS A 240 4.15 6.16 -8.19
CA HIS A 240 4.11 6.68 -6.82
C HIS A 240 2.71 6.57 -6.22
N ARG A 241 1.67 6.83 -7.02
CA ARG A 241 0.27 6.67 -6.60
C ARG A 241 -0.05 5.22 -6.20
N ALA A 242 0.30 4.26 -7.06
CA ALA A 242 0.06 2.84 -6.81
C ALA A 242 0.74 2.35 -5.52
N ALA A 243 1.96 2.82 -5.24
CA ALA A 243 2.68 2.50 -4.00
C ALA A 243 1.94 3.04 -2.76
N GLY A 244 1.44 4.28 -2.82
CA GLY A 244 0.61 4.86 -1.77
C GLY A 244 -0.70 4.10 -1.54
N ASP A 245 -1.41 3.74 -2.61
CA ASP A 245 -2.66 2.98 -2.54
C ASP A 245 -2.44 1.57 -1.97
N GLN A 246 -1.32 0.92 -2.32
CA GLN A 246 -0.94 -0.37 -1.75
C GLN A 246 -0.64 -0.30 -0.25
N ALA A 247 0.07 0.73 0.20
CA ALA A 247 0.33 0.97 1.62
C ALA A 247 -0.97 1.19 2.41
N ARG A 248 -1.91 1.96 1.86
CA ARG A 248 -3.23 2.18 2.46
C ARG A 248 -3.97 0.85 2.67
N ARG A 249 -4.00 -0.02 1.66
CA ARG A 249 -4.65 -1.35 1.77
C ARG A 249 -4.01 -2.21 2.85
N ALA A 250 -2.67 -2.23 2.90
CA ALA A 250 -1.93 -2.94 3.94
C ALA A 250 -2.27 -2.42 5.35
N VAL A 251 -2.34 -1.10 5.52
CA VAL A 251 -2.72 -0.47 6.79
C VAL A 251 -4.14 -0.86 7.21
N LEU A 252 -5.11 -0.86 6.30
CA LEU A 252 -6.48 -1.29 6.64
C LEU A 252 -6.54 -2.74 7.14
N LEU A 253 -5.77 -3.65 6.55
CA LEU A 253 -5.72 -5.05 7.00
C LEU A 253 -5.00 -5.20 8.34
N MET A 254 -3.84 -4.54 8.49
CA MET A 254 -2.99 -4.64 9.69
C MET A 254 -3.63 -3.94 10.90
N SER A 255 -4.09 -2.70 10.73
CA SER A 255 -4.74 -1.93 11.79
C SER A 255 -6.18 -2.38 12.03
N GLY A 256 -6.95 -2.58 10.96
CA GLY A 256 -8.37 -2.90 11.06
C GLY A 256 -8.60 -4.32 11.59
N LEU A 257 -7.90 -5.32 11.07
CA LEU A 257 -8.16 -6.74 11.38
C LEU A 257 -7.03 -7.44 12.15
N LYS A 258 -5.94 -6.74 12.49
CA LYS A 258 -4.73 -7.32 13.11
C LYS A 258 -4.10 -8.44 12.27
N LEU A 259 -4.26 -8.38 10.95
CA LEU A 259 -3.67 -9.37 10.05
C LEU A 259 -2.19 -9.09 9.86
N GLU A 260 -1.35 -10.08 10.15
CA GLU A 260 0.07 -10.01 9.84
C GLU A 260 0.30 -10.40 8.37
N LEU A 261 0.89 -9.49 7.60
CA LEU A 261 1.28 -9.75 6.21
C LEU A 261 2.47 -10.70 6.17
N THR A 262 2.50 -11.61 5.19
CA THR A 262 3.63 -12.53 5.01
C THR A 262 4.89 -11.77 4.62
N ALA A 263 6.08 -12.28 4.96
CA ALA A 263 7.35 -11.61 4.64
C ALA A 263 7.48 -11.25 3.15
N GLY A 264 7.03 -12.13 2.24
CA GLY A 264 7.01 -11.85 0.80
C GLY A 264 6.07 -10.71 0.39
N GLN A 265 4.93 -10.56 1.06
CA GLN A 265 4.03 -9.42 0.87
C GLN A 265 4.64 -8.13 1.39
N GLN A 266 5.26 -8.18 2.58
CA GLN A 266 5.94 -7.01 3.16
C GLN A 266 7.03 -6.50 2.22
N LEU A 267 7.86 -7.41 1.70
CA LEU A 267 8.89 -7.06 0.72
C LEU A 267 8.30 -6.42 -0.54
N ARG A 268 7.29 -7.05 -1.14
CA ARG A 268 6.66 -6.53 -2.38
C ARG A 268 6.08 -5.13 -2.18
N ILE A 269 5.46 -4.87 -1.03
CA ILE A 269 4.95 -3.54 -0.68
C ILE A 269 6.12 -2.57 -0.50
N ASN A 270 7.17 -3.01 0.20
CA ASN A 270 8.35 -2.21 0.48
C ASN A 270 9.10 -1.77 -0.79
N GLU A 271 9.28 -2.69 -1.74
CA GLU A 271 9.87 -2.46 -3.07
C GLU A 271 9.06 -1.48 -3.93
N GLY A 272 7.75 -1.36 -3.66
CA GLY A 272 6.89 -0.38 -4.33
C GLY A 272 7.22 1.05 -3.95
N PHE A 273 7.75 1.29 -2.74
CA PHE A 273 8.12 2.62 -2.27
C PHE A 273 9.40 3.12 -2.95
N LYS A 274 9.32 4.33 -3.51
CA LYS A 274 10.40 5.00 -4.23
C LYS A 274 10.90 6.24 -3.52
N VAL A 275 10.13 6.76 -2.55
CA VAL A 275 10.55 7.89 -1.72
C VAL A 275 11.33 7.34 -0.52
N PRO A 276 12.59 7.78 -0.31
CA PRO A 276 13.38 7.35 0.83
C PRO A 276 12.69 7.72 2.17
N PRO A 277 12.83 6.89 3.21
CA PRO A 277 12.32 7.21 4.53
C PRO A 277 12.99 8.50 5.04
N THR A 278 12.18 9.52 5.35
CA THR A 278 12.66 10.81 5.84
C THR A 278 12.58 10.82 7.37
N SER A 279 13.72 11.00 8.03
CA SER A 279 13.83 11.04 9.49
C SER A 279 13.23 12.35 10.03
N GLY A 280 11.92 12.38 10.30
CA GLY A 280 11.27 13.54 10.92
C GLY A 280 9.75 13.63 10.75
N GLU A 281 9.19 12.96 9.74
CA GLU A 281 7.75 12.99 9.43
C GLU A 281 7.05 11.69 9.84
N SER A 282 7.28 11.19 11.06
CA SER A 282 6.63 9.96 11.52
C SER A 282 5.16 10.23 11.84
N ARG A 283 4.25 9.69 11.03
CA ARG A 283 2.81 9.79 11.26
C ARG A 283 2.33 8.67 12.17
N ARG A 284 1.63 9.03 13.24
CA ARG A 284 1.02 8.05 14.14
C ARG A 284 -0.36 7.63 13.62
N GLU A 285 -0.67 6.35 13.77
CA GLU A 285 -1.99 5.79 13.52
C GLU A 285 -3.09 6.55 14.26
N GLU A 286 -2.80 6.93 15.51
CA GLU A 286 -3.68 7.72 16.37
C GLU A 286 -4.05 9.08 15.80
N GLU A 287 -3.17 9.66 14.97
CA GLU A 287 -3.37 10.94 14.28
C GLU A 287 -3.97 10.75 12.88
N HIS A 288 -4.05 9.50 12.40
CA HIS A 288 -4.59 9.17 11.09
C HIS A 288 -6.04 8.70 11.16
N PHE A 289 -6.35 7.79 12.07
CA PHE A 289 -7.70 7.26 12.28
C PHE A 289 -8.24 7.75 13.64
N ALA A 290 -9.48 8.22 13.62
CA ALA A 290 -10.22 8.64 14.80
C ALA A 290 -10.66 7.45 15.67
N THR A 291 -10.94 6.29 15.06
CA THR A 291 -11.38 5.10 15.79
C THR A 291 -10.36 4.60 16.81
N ARG A 292 -10.87 4.21 17.98
CA ARG A 292 -10.11 3.61 19.10
C ARG A 292 -10.58 2.21 19.43
N GLU A 293 -11.45 1.63 18.59
CA GLU A 293 -11.90 0.25 18.73
C GLU A 293 -10.73 -0.74 18.64
N ALA A 294 -10.84 -1.86 19.33
CA ALA A 294 -9.87 -2.94 19.18
C ALA A 294 -9.91 -3.50 17.74
N PRO A 295 -8.80 -4.06 17.22
CA PRO A 295 -8.81 -4.68 15.90
C PRO A 295 -9.93 -5.71 15.74
N GLY A 296 -10.69 -5.59 14.66
CA GLY A 296 -11.86 -6.38 14.32
C GLY A 296 -12.68 -5.71 13.22
N PHE A 297 -13.76 -6.35 12.79
CA PHE A 297 -14.60 -5.86 11.68
C PHE A 297 -15.21 -4.49 11.94
N LYS A 298 -15.58 -4.18 13.20
CA LYS A 298 -16.03 -2.85 13.61
C LYS A 298 -14.97 -1.77 13.35
N ARG A 299 -13.73 -1.98 13.82
CA ARG A 299 -12.62 -1.04 13.60
C ARG A 299 -12.36 -0.82 12.11
N LEU A 300 -12.31 -1.90 11.33
CA LEU A 300 -12.12 -1.81 9.88
C LEU A 300 -13.24 -0.98 9.21
N ALA A 301 -14.50 -1.22 9.58
CA ALA A 301 -15.63 -0.47 9.04
C ALA A 301 -15.55 1.03 9.39
N GLU A 302 -15.19 1.39 10.62
CA GLU A 302 -15.00 2.79 11.05
C GLU A 302 -13.81 3.46 10.33
N MET A 303 -12.72 2.74 10.08
CA MET A 303 -11.59 3.25 9.27
C MET A 303 -12.03 3.54 7.83
N ILE A 304 -12.84 2.66 7.23
CA ILE A 304 -13.41 2.85 5.89
C ILE A 304 -14.39 4.02 5.88
N GLU A 305 -15.24 4.16 6.90
CA GLU A 305 -16.18 5.27 7.07
C GLU A 305 -15.47 6.61 7.05
N GLU A 306 -14.47 6.76 7.91
CA GLU A 306 -13.66 7.97 8.00
C GLU A 306 -13.02 8.27 6.65
N SER A 307 -12.26 7.31 6.11
CA SER A 307 -11.55 7.48 4.84
C SER A 307 -12.48 7.81 3.68
N SER A 308 -13.68 7.24 3.65
CA SER A 308 -14.71 7.52 2.65
C SER A 308 -15.27 8.94 2.81
N TYR A 309 -15.50 9.39 4.04
CA TYR A 309 -15.96 10.75 4.32
C TYR A 309 -14.99 11.80 3.77
N TRP A 310 -13.70 11.67 4.10
CA TRP A 310 -12.65 12.58 3.63
C TRP A 310 -12.55 12.56 2.11
N THR A 311 -12.47 11.36 1.51
CA THR A 311 -12.25 11.22 0.08
C THR A 311 -13.43 11.77 -0.71
N ARG A 312 -14.67 11.48 -0.31
CA ARG A 312 -15.88 12.01 -0.95
C ARG A 312 -15.87 13.55 -1.01
N ASP A 313 -15.54 14.20 0.10
CA ASP A 313 -15.51 15.67 0.17
C ASP A 313 -14.43 16.25 -0.76
N LEU A 314 -13.22 15.67 -0.73
CA LEU A 314 -12.12 16.07 -1.61
C LEU A 314 -12.47 15.91 -3.10
N GLN A 315 -13.13 14.82 -3.50
CA GLN A 315 -13.56 14.62 -4.89
C GLN A 315 -14.68 15.59 -5.28
N THR A 316 -15.60 15.88 -4.35
CA THR A 316 -16.68 16.86 -4.58
C THR A 316 -16.12 18.26 -4.81
N VAL A 317 -15.16 18.69 -3.98
CA VAL A 317 -14.51 20.00 -4.16
C VAL A 317 -13.64 20.02 -5.41
N SER A 318 -12.90 18.95 -5.70
CA SER A 318 -12.11 18.82 -6.93
C SER A 318 -12.98 18.96 -8.18
N SER A 319 -14.18 18.37 -8.19
CA SER A 319 -15.15 18.56 -9.28
C SER A 319 -15.54 20.03 -9.46
N LYS A 320 -15.85 20.75 -8.37
CA LYS A 320 -16.20 22.18 -8.42
C LYS A 320 -15.07 23.04 -8.95
N VAL A 321 -13.84 22.78 -8.50
CA VAL A 321 -12.64 23.48 -8.99
C VAL A 321 -12.44 23.21 -10.48
N MET A 322 -12.56 21.96 -10.92
CA MET A 322 -12.38 21.63 -12.34
C MET A 322 -13.47 22.23 -13.23
N ILE A 323 -14.72 22.33 -12.76
CA ILE A 323 -15.78 23.06 -13.48
C ILE A 323 -15.41 24.53 -13.65
N TYR A 324 -14.89 25.17 -12.60
CA TYR A 324 -14.43 26.56 -12.70
C TYR A 324 -13.29 26.70 -13.73
N VAL A 325 -12.31 25.80 -13.70
CA VAL A 325 -11.23 25.76 -14.71
C VAL A 325 -11.80 25.61 -16.12
N LEU A 326 -12.76 24.71 -16.33
CA LEU A 326 -13.40 24.49 -17.62
C LEU A 326 -14.16 25.74 -18.11
N LEU A 327 -14.87 26.43 -17.22
CA LEU A 327 -15.58 27.67 -17.55
C LEU A 327 -14.61 28.79 -17.94
N VAL A 328 -13.47 28.92 -17.24
CA VAL A 328 -12.43 29.88 -17.59
C VAL A 328 -11.82 29.56 -18.95
N LEU A 329 -11.53 28.28 -19.24
CA LEU A 329 -11.02 27.87 -20.54
C LEU A 329 -12.03 28.14 -21.66
N LEU A 330 -13.32 27.83 -21.44
CA LEU A 330 -14.38 28.12 -22.40
C LEU A 330 -14.54 29.62 -22.65
N ALA A 331 -14.50 30.44 -21.60
CA ALA A 331 -14.54 31.90 -21.73
C ALA A 331 -13.34 32.41 -22.52
N ALA A 332 -12.14 31.90 -22.27
CA ALA A 332 -10.94 32.25 -23.03
C ALA A 332 -11.09 31.90 -24.53
N VAL A 333 -11.62 30.72 -24.84
CA VAL A 333 -11.93 30.32 -26.23
C VAL A 333 -12.92 31.30 -26.85
N LEU A 334 -14.02 31.62 -26.18
CA LEU A 334 -15.03 32.55 -26.70
C LEU A 334 -14.47 33.96 -26.94
N VAL A 335 -13.59 34.45 -26.06
CA VAL A 335 -12.92 35.76 -26.24
C VAL A 335 -12.00 35.73 -27.45
N VAL A 336 -11.19 34.69 -27.62
CA VAL A 336 -10.29 34.54 -28.78
C VAL A 336 -11.08 34.38 -30.08
N SER A 337 -12.14 33.59 -30.07
CA SER A 337 -13.04 33.41 -31.23
C SER A 337 -13.82 34.69 -31.56
N GLY A 338 -14.28 35.44 -30.56
CA GLY A 338 -14.96 36.73 -30.76
C GLY A 338 -14.04 37.78 -31.37
N ALA A 339 -12.79 37.85 -30.90
CA ALA A 339 -11.76 38.67 -31.53
C ALA A 339 -11.48 38.23 -32.98
N ALA A 340 -11.58 36.93 -33.29
CA ALA A 340 -11.46 36.39 -34.65
C ALA A 340 -12.49 36.96 -35.60
N VAL A 341 -13.76 36.91 -35.19
CA VAL A 341 -14.88 37.42 -35.97
C VAL A 341 -14.76 38.93 -36.14
N ALA A 342 -14.38 39.67 -35.09
CA ALA A 342 -14.21 41.13 -35.21
C ALA A 342 -13.07 41.53 -36.20
N SER A 343 -12.08 40.66 -36.40
CA SER A 343 -10.91 40.90 -37.28
C SER A 343 -11.11 40.43 -38.73
N LEU A 344 -12.36 40.12 -39.14
CA LEU A 344 -12.76 39.58 -40.45
C LEU A 344 -12.23 40.33 -41.68
N ALA A 345 -11.73 41.56 -41.51
CA ALA A 345 -11.18 42.41 -42.58
C ALA A 345 -9.65 42.36 -42.73
N SER A 346 -8.93 41.43 -42.10
CA SER A 346 -7.45 41.44 -42.03
C SER A 346 -6.78 40.09 -42.35
N ASP A 347 -5.54 40.14 -42.84
CA ASP A 347 -4.66 38.98 -43.10
C ASP A 347 -4.42 38.09 -41.84
N GLY A 348 -4.74 38.59 -40.65
CA GLY A 348 -4.63 37.88 -39.37
C GLY A 348 -5.71 36.82 -39.11
N LEU A 349 -6.78 36.75 -39.93
CA LEU A 349 -7.91 35.84 -39.70
C LEU A 349 -7.50 34.36 -39.75
N VAL A 350 -6.63 33.97 -40.68
CA VAL A 350 -6.15 32.57 -40.81
C VAL A 350 -5.34 32.16 -39.59
N SER A 351 -4.47 33.05 -39.08
CA SER A 351 -3.71 32.82 -37.86
C SER A 351 -4.64 32.73 -36.65
N LEU A 352 -5.66 33.58 -36.57
CA LEU A 352 -6.57 33.56 -35.43
C LEU A 352 -7.44 32.30 -35.41
N LEU A 353 -7.93 31.82 -36.56
CA LEU A 353 -8.65 30.54 -36.67
C LEU A 353 -7.77 29.33 -36.30
N ARG A 354 -6.50 29.31 -36.73
CA ARG A 354 -5.55 28.26 -36.36
C ARG A 354 -5.26 28.25 -34.85
N ALA A 355 -5.20 29.42 -34.21
CA ALA A 355 -5.06 29.52 -32.75
C ALA A 355 -6.29 28.96 -32.03
N VAL A 356 -7.50 29.24 -32.52
CA VAL A 356 -8.74 28.65 -31.98
C VAL A 356 -8.71 27.12 -32.09
N ILE A 357 -8.29 26.56 -33.23
CA ILE A 357 -8.16 25.09 -33.40
C ILE A 357 -7.16 24.52 -32.38
N ALA A 358 -6.01 25.16 -32.19
CA ALA A 358 -5.00 24.71 -31.21
C ALA A 358 -5.56 24.70 -29.78
N ILE A 359 -6.34 25.72 -29.39
CA ILE A 359 -6.98 25.77 -28.07
C ILE A 359 -8.07 24.70 -27.94
N MET A 360 -8.88 24.46 -28.98
CA MET A 360 -9.89 23.39 -28.96
C MET A 360 -9.25 22.00 -28.80
N VAL A 361 -8.15 21.73 -29.51
CA VAL A 361 -7.39 20.48 -29.36
C VAL A 361 -6.82 20.36 -27.94
N PHE A 362 -6.36 21.46 -27.33
CA PHE A 362 -5.93 21.46 -25.93
C PHE A 362 -7.08 21.11 -24.97
N VAL A 363 -8.26 21.72 -25.11
CA VAL A 363 -9.41 21.43 -24.24
C VAL A 363 -9.79 19.95 -24.33
N VAL A 364 -9.85 19.38 -25.54
CA VAL A 364 -10.17 17.96 -25.74
C VAL A 364 -9.06 17.05 -25.19
N SER A 365 -7.78 17.35 -25.48
CA SER A 365 -6.64 16.56 -25.01
C SER A 365 -6.39 16.64 -23.50
N SER A 366 -6.90 17.69 -22.85
CA SER A 366 -6.85 17.81 -21.39
C SER A 366 -7.82 16.90 -20.65
N ASP A 367 -8.80 16.33 -21.36
CA ASP A 367 -9.89 15.55 -20.79
C ASP A 367 -10.54 16.23 -19.55
N ALA A 368 -10.58 17.56 -19.53
CA ALA A 368 -11.07 18.31 -18.37
C ALA A 368 -12.52 17.92 -18.04
N LEU A 369 -13.35 17.71 -19.06
CA LEU A 369 -14.73 17.24 -18.89
C LEU A 369 -14.79 15.81 -18.35
N GLY A 370 -13.99 14.88 -18.89
CA GLY A 370 -13.91 13.51 -18.38
C GLY A 370 -13.47 13.49 -16.92
N LEU A 371 -12.53 14.36 -16.53
CA LEU A 371 -12.09 14.49 -15.15
C LEU A 371 -13.17 15.05 -14.22
N VAL A 372 -13.98 16.02 -14.67
CA VAL A 372 -15.17 16.49 -13.91
C VAL A 372 -16.14 15.34 -13.66
N LEU A 373 -16.46 14.56 -14.70
CA LEU A 373 -17.38 13.43 -14.61
C LEU A 373 -16.81 12.34 -13.70
N ALA A 374 -15.51 12.04 -13.81
CA ALA A 374 -14.82 11.10 -12.96
C ALA A 374 -14.86 11.54 -11.49
N TYR A 375 -14.59 12.82 -11.19
CA TYR A 375 -14.70 13.35 -9.82
C TYR A 375 -16.11 13.19 -9.24
N ARG A 376 -17.15 13.52 -10.02
CA ARG A 376 -18.55 13.37 -9.60
C ARG A 376 -18.92 11.90 -9.38
N SER A 377 -18.54 11.03 -10.31
CA SER A 377 -18.79 9.59 -10.22
C SER A 377 -18.11 8.99 -9.00
N SER A 378 -16.84 9.29 -8.76
CA SER A 378 -16.12 8.82 -7.58
C SER A 378 -16.71 9.36 -6.28
N ALA A 379 -17.10 10.63 -6.22
CA ALA A 379 -17.77 11.18 -5.05
C ALA A 379 -19.10 10.47 -4.76
N ALA A 380 -19.88 10.16 -5.80
CA ALA A 380 -21.14 9.43 -5.66
C ALA A 380 -20.91 7.99 -5.16
N THR A 381 -20.02 7.23 -5.80
CA THR A 381 -19.69 5.84 -5.42
C THR A 381 -19.14 5.76 -3.99
N ILE A 382 -18.20 6.63 -3.62
CA ILE A 382 -17.66 6.66 -2.25
C ILE A 382 -18.73 7.11 -1.24
N GLY A 383 -19.64 8.00 -1.65
CA GLY A 383 -20.78 8.40 -0.84
C GLY A 383 -21.76 7.25 -0.58
N GLU A 384 -21.91 6.32 -1.51
CA GLU A 384 -22.71 5.10 -1.32
C GLU A 384 -22.04 4.13 -0.34
N ILE A 385 -20.73 3.90 -0.49
CA ILE A 385 -19.94 3.10 0.45
C ILE A 385 -20.06 3.65 1.86
N PHE A 386 -19.92 4.97 2.02
CA PHE A 386 -20.08 5.65 3.30
C PHE A 386 -21.45 5.36 3.95
N LYS A 387 -22.54 5.40 3.18
CA LYS A 387 -23.89 5.08 3.68
C LYS A 387 -24.04 3.61 4.06
N ARG A 388 -23.41 2.70 3.32
CA ARG A 388 -23.47 1.26 3.58
C ARG A 388 -22.76 0.85 4.88
N VAL A 389 -21.81 1.65 5.38
CA VAL A 389 -21.23 1.42 6.71
C VAL A 389 -22.31 1.47 7.80
N GLU A 390 -23.26 2.40 7.74
CA GLU A 390 -24.36 2.49 8.73
C GLU A 390 -25.26 1.24 8.68
N ALA A 391 -25.47 0.67 7.49
CA ALA A 391 -26.20 -0.59 7.33
C ALA A 391 -25.44 -1.78 7.93
N ALA A 392 -24.11 -1.83 7.77
CA ALA A 392 -23.27 -2.85 8.41
C ALA A 392 -23.27 -2.70 9.94
N ALA A 393 -23.30 -1.47 10.46
CA ALA A 393 -23.41 -1.22 11.89
C ALA A 393 -24.71 -1.78 12.49
N ALA A 394 -25.84 -1.67 11.79
CA ALA A 394 -27.13 -2.24 12.22
C ALA A 394 -27.11 -3.78 12.33
N ARG A 395 -26.20 -4.44 11.60
CA ARG A 395 -25.98 -5.89 11.65
C ARG A 395 -24.77 -6.29 12.49
N ASN A 396 -24.32 -5.39 13.37
CA ASN A 396 -23.20 -5.59 14.27
C ASN A 396 -21.89 -5.97 13.53
N PHE A 397 -21.66 -5.36 12.37
CA PHE A 397 -20.42 -5.51 11.60
C PHE A 397 -20.08 -6.97 11.24
N GLU A 398 -21.05 -7.69 10.68
CA GLU A 398 -20.86 -9.04 10.18
C GLU A 398 -19.64 -9.11 9.22
N GLU A 399 -18.85 -10.18 9.32
CA GLU A 399 -17.63 -10.38 8.53
C GLU A 399 -17.87 -10.22 7.03
N SER A 400 -18.92 -10.86 6.51
CA SER A 400 -19.29 -10.85 5.10
C SER A 400 -19.55 -9.42 4.58
N ASP A 401 -20.33 -8.64 5.31
CA ASP A 401 -20.70 -7.26 4.99
C ASP A 401 -19.46 -6.34 5.01
N VAL A 402 -18.58 -6.49 6.02
CA VAL A 402 -17.39 -5.63 6.15
C VAL A 402 -16.31 -5.98 5.12
N LEU A 403 -16.10 -7.27 4.81
CA LEU A 403 -15.17 -7.67 3.76
C LEU A 403 -15.64 -7.22 2.36
N LEU A 404 -16.95 -7.26 2.11
CA LEU A 404 -17.52 -6.71 0.87
C LEU A 404 -17.36 -5.19 0.81
N LEU A 405 -17.64 -4.47 1.91
CA LEU A 405 -17.39 -3.03 2.02
C LEU A 405 -15.93 -2.65 1.75
N MET A 406 -15.00 -3.40 2.32
CA MET A 406 -13.56 -3.22 2.12
C MET A 406 -13.18 -3.41 0.65
N THR A 407 -13.74 -4.42 -0.01
CA THR A 407 -13.51 -4.71 -1.43
C THR A 407 -14.01 -3.57 -2.32
N ASP A 408 -15.26 -3.16 -2.13
CA ASP A 408 -15.89 -2.07 -2.89
C ASP A 408 -15.18 -0.73 -2.67
N TYR A 409 -14.80 -0.45 -1.42
CA TYR A 409 -14.01 0.72 -1.07
C TYR A 409 -12.68 0.75 -1.83
N ASN A 410 -11.94 -0.35 -1.83
CA ASN A 410 -10.67 -0.42 -2.55
C ASN A 410 -10.84 -0.23 -4.05
N ALA A 411 -11.84 -0.87 -4.67
CA ALA A 411 -12.14 -0.70 -6.09
C ALA A 411 -12.51 0.75 -6.43
N ALA A 412 -13.30 1.41 -5.59
CA ALA A 412 -13.69 2.80 -5.78
C ALA A 412 -12.50 3.77 -5.70
N ILE A 413 -11.57 3.54 -4.76
CA ILE A 413 -10.37 4.37 -4.61
C ILE A 413 -9.38 4.18 -5.78
N GLU A 414 -9.15 2.94 -6.23
CA GLU A 414 -8.26 2.66 -7.36
C GLU A 414 -8.76 3.33 -8.65
N ARG A 415 -10.08 3.33 -8.86
CA ARG A 415 -10.72 3.96 -10.02
C ARG A 415 -10.75 5.49 -9.92
N ALA A 416 -10.70 6.05 -8.72
CA ALA A 416 -10.88 7.49 -8.55
C ALA A 416 -9.77 8.29 -9.26
N PRO A 417 -10.05 9.46 -9.82
CA PRO A 417 -9.00 10.37 -10.24
C PRO A 417 -8.21 10.89 -9.03
N SER A 418 -6.95 11.27 -9.26
CA SER A 418 -6.16 11.94 -8.23
C SER A 418 -6.87 13.25 -7.84
N THR A 419 -6.98 13.52 -6.54
CA THR A 419 -7.58 14.76 -6.05
C THR A 419 -6.88 15.97 -6.68
N PHE A 420 -7.64 17.01 -7.02
CA PHE A 420 -7.04 18.18 -7.65
C PHE A 420 -5.97 18.79 -6.72
N PRO A 421 -4.76 19.08 -7.22
CA PRO A 421 -3.65 19.52 -6.38
C PRO A 421 -4.01 20.75 -5.52
N GLY A 422 -3.56 20.74 -4.26
CA GLY A 422 -3.85 21.83 -3.32
C GLY A 422 -5.24 21.82 -2.68
N VAL A 423 -6.25 21.10 -3.21
CA VAL A 423 -7.62 21.10 -2.63
C VAL A 423 -7.61 20.75 -1.14
N TYR A 424 -6.88 19.69 -0.75
CA TYR A 424 -6.78 19.28 0.64
C TYR A 424 -6.27 20.41 1.55
N ARG A 425 -5.23 21.15 1.12
CA ARG A 425 -4.65 22.25 1.92
C ARG A 425 -5.66 23.38 2.17
N PHE A 426 -6.55 23.63 1.21
CA PHE A 426 -7.59 24.66 1.35
C PHE A 426 -8.81 24.20 2.14
N THR A 427 -9.16 22.90 2.09
CA THR A 427 -10.39 22.39 2.70
C THR A 427 -10.19 21.76 4.06
N GLN A 428 -8.97 21.38 4.44
CA GLN A 428 -8.68 20.58 5.64
C GLN A 428 -9.30 21.17 6.92
N SER A 429 -9.16 22.47 7.19
CA SER A 429 -9.68 23.08 8.42
C SER A 429 -11.21 22.96 8.53
N GLY A 430 -11.93 23.27 7.45
CA GLY A 430 -13.38 23.14 7.39
C GLY A 430 -13.85 21.69 7.40
N LEU A 431 -13.09 20.79 6.77
CA LEU A 431 -13.38 19.37 6.71
C LEU A 431 -13.21 18.70 8.08
N ASN A 432 -12.13 18.99 8.79
CA ASN A 432 -11.90 18.54 10.16
C ASN A 432 -13.09 18.90 11.07
N ARG A 433 -13.57 20.15 10.99
CA ARG A 433 -14.72 20.62 11.80
C ARG A 433 -16.01 19.86 11.47
N ARG A 434 -16.29 19.62 10.18
CA ARG A 434 -17.48 18.86 9.77
C ARG A 434 -17.41 17.39 10.16
N TRP A 435 -16.22 16.79 10.09
CA TRP A 435 -15.98 15.43 10.56
C TRP A 435 -16.22 15.30 12.06
N GLN A 436 -15.68 16.20 12.86
CA GLN A 436 -15.91 16.22 14.32
C GLN A 436 -17.40 16.33 14.66
N ALA A 437 -18.12 17.25 14.02
CA ALA A 437 -19.56 17.39 14.22
C ALA A 437 -20.34 16.12 13.83
N TYR A 438 -19.92 15.43 12.76
CA TYR A 438 -20.51 14.17 12.34
C TYR A 438 -20.30 13.06 13.38
N VAL A 439 -19.06 12.88 13.86
CA VAL A 439 -18.72 11.88 14.88
C VAL A 439 -19.50 12.15 16.17
N GLU A 440 -19.57 13.40 16.62
CA GLU A 440 -20.33 13.78 17.82
C GLU A 440 -21.83 13.49 17.67
N ALA A 441 -22.42 13.81 16.52
CA ALA A 441 -23.82 13.53 16.23
C ALA A 441 -24.12 12.02 16.12
N LYS A 442 -23.17 11.22 15.64
CA LYS A 442 -23.27 9.75 15.60
C LYS A 442 -23.24 9.18 17.03
N PHE A 443 -22.28 9.61 17.83
CA PHE A 443 -22.16 9.19 19.24
C PHE A 443 -23.42 9.50 20.05
N ARG A 444 -24.01 10.70 19.88
CA ARG A 444 -25.26 11.06 20.56
C ARG A 444 -26.44 10.13 20.19
N ARG A 445 -26.51 9.67 18.94
CA ARG A 445 -27.56 8.73 18.47
C ARG A 445 -27.39 7.34 19.07
N GLU A 446 -26.16 6.88 19.27
CA GLU A 446 -25.86 5.57 19.87
C GLU A 446 -26.11 5.56 21.39
N VAL A 447 -25.90 6.69 22.08
CA VAL A 447 -26.03 6.80 23.55
C VAL A 447 -27.46 7.14 24.02
N LYS A 448 -28.31 7.77 23.19
CA LYS A 448 -29.71 8.10 23.54
C LYS A 448 -30.74 7.44 22.60
N PRO A 449 -31.03 6.14 22.73
CA PRO A 449 -32.15 5.55 21.99
C PRO A 449 -33.53 5.92 22.56
N ASP A 450 -33.64 6.29 23.85
CA ASP A 450 -34.91 6.09 24.60
C ASP A 450 -35.38 7.22 25.54
N SER A 451 -34.84 8.44 25.46
CA SER A 451 -35.35 9.56 26.29
C SER A 451 -36.52 10.32 25.68
N ASP A 452 -36.75 10.20 24.37
CA ASP A 452 -37.65 11.10 23.64
C ASP A 452 -38.88 10.35 23.06
N SER A 453 -39.00 9.03 23.29
CA SER A 453 -40.12 8.19 22.81
C SER A 453 -41.30 8.08 23.79
N LYS A 454 -41.19 8.62 25.02
CA LYS A 454 -42.23 8.58 26.07
C LYS A 454 -42.89 9.93 26.38
N LEU A 455 -43.15 10.73 25.36
CA LEU A 455 -44.06 11.89 25.45
C LEU A 455 -45.02 11.92 24.25
N SER A 456 -45.80 10.85 24.11
CA SER A 456 -47.07 10.86 23.37
C SER A 456 -47.91 9.66 23.81
N THR A 457 -48.59 9.78 24.96
CA THR A 457 -49.70 8.88 25.31
C THR A 457 -51.00 9.58 24.97
N ASN A 458 -51.63 9.08 23.90
CA ASN A 458 -53.05 9.08 23.52
C ASN A 458 -54.06 9.95 24.29
N PRO A 459 -54.86 10.77 23.59
CA PRO A 459 -56.25 11.01 23.96
C PRO A 459 -57.15 9.93 23.31
N HIS A 460 -58.19 9.51 24.05
CA HIS A 460 -59.27 8.59 23.67
C HIS A 460 -59.09 7.10 24.04
N GLU A 461 -59.50 6.77 25.26
CA GLU A 461 -60.51 5.72 25.48
C GLU A 461 -61.30 6.00 26.78
N PRO A 462 -62.62 5.67 26.84
CA PRO A 462 -63.54 6.23 27.80
C PRO A 462 -63.60 5.49 29.15
N VAL A 463 -63.92 6.28 30.17
CA VAL A 463 -64.10 5.94 31.58
C VAL A 463 -65.22 4.91 31.78
N ALA A 464 -64.90 3.77 32.39
CA ALA A 464 -65.89 2.86 32.97
C ALA A 464 -66.42 3.45 34.28
N VAL A 465 -67.74 3.58 34.36
CA VAL A 465 -68.51 4.06 35.52
C VAL A 465 -68.82 2.86 36.41
N GLU A 466 -68.43 2.92 37.68
CA GLU A 466 -68.98 2.06 38.73
C GLU A 466 -69.33 2.93 39.93
N GLN A 467 -70.64 3.16 40.12
CA GLN A 467 -71.21 3.90 41.24
C GLN A 467 -71.55 2.94 42.40
N VAL A 468 -70.85 3.15 43.52
CA VAL A 468 -71.34 3.32 44.90
C VAL A 468 -72.68 2.67 45.30
N THR A 469 -72.59 1.81 46.30
CA THR A 469 -73.68 1.34 47.18
C THR A 469 -74.11 2.40 48.21
N SER A 470 -75.43 2.60 48.40
CA SER A 470 -76.04 2.93 49.71
C SER A 470 -77.57 2.72 49.71
N GLU A 471 -78.03 1.84 50.58
CA GLU A 471 -79.26 1.89 51.44
C GLU A 471 -80.51 2.65 50.96
N ASN A 472 -81.58 1.91 50.59
CA ASN A 472 -82.81 1.67 51.38
C ASN A 472 -83.90 1.01 50.52
#